data_AF-A0A2Z4V341-F1
#
_entry.id   AF-A0A2Z4V341-F1
#
_cell.length_a   1.000
_cell.length_b   1.000
_cell.length_c   1.000
_cell.angle_alpha   90.00
_cell.angle_beta   90.00
_cell.angle_gamma   90.00
#
_symmetry.space_group_name_H-M   'P 1'
#
loop_
_entity.id
_entity.type
_entity.pdbx_description
1 polymer ?
#
loop_
_entity_poly.entity_id
_entity_poly.type
_entity_poly.pdbx_seq_one_letter_code
_entity_poly.pdbx_strand_id
1 'polypeptide(L)'
;MDAFSTVIRVASHEQHTEAETSTFMSDLLGGRLGVDAYTRYTEQLWFVYRALEDAAEALKDDAVAGPFIQPELMRLAEIERDLAHLRGPEWRETLVALPATEAYAARVAECAASWPGGYVAHHYTRYLGDLSGGQIIRDKAERTWGFERKGDGVRFYVFADISNPAAFKRTYRELLDAIAADDLEKQRIIDECKRAFDFNGAVFRELGEQFPMSA
;
A
#
# COMPACT_ATOMS: atom_id res chain seq x y z
N MET A 1 -13.77 11.30 -24.14
CA MET A 1 -12.88 10.23 -23.66
C MET A 1 -12.80 10.42 -22.17
N ASP A 2 -13.09 9.38 -21.38
CA ASP A 2 -13.07 9.51 -19.92
C ASP A 2 -11.65 9.75 -19.42
N ALA A 3 -11.53 10.49 -18.32
CA ALA A 3 -10.27 10.76 -17.63
C ALA A 3 -9.58 9.44 -17.22
N PHE A 4 -8.26 9.30 -17.42
CA PHE A 4 -7.54 8.05 -17.15
C PHE A 4 -7.68 7.61 -15.68
N SER A 5 -7.67 8.56 -14.75
CA SER A 5 -7.92 8.34 -13.33
C SER A 5 -9.30 7.72 -13.04
N THR A 6 -10.31 8.00 -13.87
CA THR A 6 -11.64 7.39 -13.78
C THR A 6 -11.61 5.98 -14.35
N VAL A 7 -10.98 5.78 -15.51
CA VAL A 7 -10.88 4.48 -16.16
C VAL A 7 -10.13 3.49 -15.28
N ILE A 8 -8.96 3.83 -14.75
CA ILE A 8 -8.16 2.94 -13.90
C ILE A 8 -8.91 2.54 -12.64
N ARG A 9 -9.60 3.50 -11.98
CA ARG A 9 -10.41 3.24 -10.79
C ARG A 9 -11.58 2.29 -11.06
N VAL A 10 -12.29 2.49 -12.17
CA VAL A 10 -13.42 1.62 -12.54
C VAL A 10 -12.92 0.23 -12.90
N ALA A 11 -11.84 0.15 -13.69
CA ALA A 11 -11.29 -1.11 -14.16
C ALA A 11 -10.68 -1.97 -13.05
N SER A 12 -10.18 -1.37 -11.97
CA SER A 12 -9.59 -2.09 -10.83
C SER A 12 -10.55 -2.26 -9.64
N HIS A 13 -11.84 -1.92 -9.81
CA HIS A 13 -12.79 -1.86 -8.69
C HIS A 13 -13.11 -3.24 -8.10
N GLU A 14 -13.20 -4.26 -8.94
CA GLU A 14 -13.46 -5.64 -8.52
C GLU A 14 -12.33 -6.16 -7.62
N GLN A 15 -11.08 -6.11 -8.10
CA GLN A 15 -9.91 -6.57 -7.33
C GLN A 15 -9.70 -5.74 -6.05
N HIS A 16 -10.00 -4.44 -6.09
CA HIS A 16 -10.01 -3.61 -4.88
C HIS A 16 -11.01 -4.14 -3.85
N THR A 17 -12.24 -4.43 -4.28
CA THR A 17 -13.30 -4.95 -3.41
C THR A 17 -12.93 -6.33 -2.85
N GLU A 18 -12.38 -7.22 -3.67
CA GLU A 18 -11.93 -8.53 -3.22
C GLU A 18 -10.81 -8.44 -2.17
N ALA A 19 -9.84 -7.55 -2.37
CA ALA A 19 -8.75 -7.33 -1.41
C ALA A 19 -9.28 -6.76 -0.07
N GLU A 20 -10.17 -5.77 -0.11
CA GLU A 20 -10.78 -5.16 1.09
C GLU A 20 -11.67 -6.15 1.86
N THR A 21 -12.37 -7.03 1.15
CA THR A 21 -13.27 -8.03 1.74
C THR A 21 -12.57 -9.35 2.06
N SER A 22 -11.25 -9.43 1.90
CA SER A 22 -10.48 -10.62 2.27
C SER A 22 -10.75 -11.04 3.72
N THR A 23 -10.76 -12.34 3.97
CA THR A 23 -11.06 -12.90 5.29
C THR A 23 -10.14 -12.32 6.35
N PHE A 24 -8.82 -12.30 6.09
CA PHE A 24 -7.84 -11.71 7.02
C PHE A 24 -8.17 -10.26 7.38
N MET A 25 -8.46 -9.40 6.41
CA MET A 25 -8.80 -7.99 6.68
C MET A 25 -10.13 -7.86 7.42
N SER A 26 -11.13 -8.66 7.06
CA SER A 26 -12.43 -8.68 7.73
C SER A 26 -12.32 -9.16 9.18
N ASP A 27 -11.49 -10.16 9.45
CA ASP A 27 -11.19 -10.66 10.80
C ASP A 27 -10.39 -9.64 11.62
N LEU A 28 -9.34 -9.06 11.05
CA LEU A 28 -8.52 -8.03 11.67
C LEU A 28 -9.34 -6.78 12.03
N LEU A 29 -10.07 -6.22 11.06
CA LEU A 29 -10.92 -5.04 11.26
C LEU A 29 -12.17 -5.36 12.10
N GLY A 30 -12.59 -6.62 12.14
CA GLY A 30 -13.59 -7.11 13.07
C GLY A 30 -13.12 -7.10 14.53
N GLY A 31 -11.81 -7.09 14.78
CA GLY A 31 -11.22 -7.31 16.10
C GLY A 31 -11.22 -8.80 16.50
N ARG A 32 -11.32 -9.69 15.52
CA ARG A 32 -11.25 -11.15 15.72
C ARG A 32 -9.80 -11.65 15.77
N LEU A 33 -8.86 -10.90 15.21
CA LEU A 33 -7.42 -11.16 15.33
C LEU A 33 -6.75 -10.23 16.35
N GLY A 34 -5.68 -10.74 16.98
CA GLY A 34 -4.87 -10.01 17.95
C GLY A 34 -3.84 -9.07 17.33
N VAL A 35 -3.12 -8.35 18.20
CA VAL A 35 -2.07 -7.39 17.79
C VAL A 35 -0.95 -8.07 17.01
N ASP A 36 -0.68 -9.35 17.26
CA ASP A 36 0.34 -10.09 16.50
C ASP A 36 0.03 -10.22 15.01
N ALA A 37 -1.25 -10.38 14.65
CA ALA A 37 -1.68 -10.44 13.25
C ALA A 37 -1.54 -9.07 12.58
N TYR A 38 -1.90 -8.00 13.30
CA TYR A 38 -1.69 -6.63 12.86
C TYR A 38 -0.21 -6.33 12.61
N THR A 39 0.64 -6.66 13.58
CA THR A 39 2.08 -6.47 13.47
C THR A 39 2.66 -7.28 12.33
N ARG A 40 2.23 -8.54 12.16
CA ARG A 40 2.68 -9.38 11.04
C ARG A 40 2.29 -8.81 9.68
N TYR A 41 1.11 -8.17 9.57
CA TYR A 41 0.73 -7.42 8.38
C TYR A 41 1.62 -6.17 8.17
N THR A 42 1.87 -5.38 9.21
CA THR A 42 2.77 -4.21 9.15
C THR A 42 4.19 -4.61 8.72
N GLU A 43 4.69 -5.77 9.17
CA GLU A 43 5.95 -6.36 8.71
C GLU A 43 5.94 -6.62 7.19
N GLN A 44 4.82 -7.11 6.64
CA GLN A 44 4.72 -7.36 5.19
C GLN A 44 4.66 -6.05 4.39
N LEU A 45 4.00 -5.02 4.93
CA LEU A 45 3.98 -3.70 4.32
C LEU A 45 5.40 -3.14 4.19
N TRP A 46 6.28 -3.34 5.19
CA TRP A 46 7.65 -2.84 5.13
C TRP A 46 8.37 -3.27 3.85
N PHE A 47 8.26 -4.55 3.43
CA PHE A 47 8.91 -5.04 2.21
C PHE A 47 8.36 -4.37 0.94
N VAL A 48 7.04 -4.19 0.86
CA VAL A 48 6.38 -3.58 -0.31
C VAL A 48 6.72 -2.08 -0.41
N TYR A 49 6.65 -1.34 0.70
CA TYR A 49 6.97 0.08 0.70
C TYR A 49 8.46 0.32 0.52
N ARG A 50 9.33 -0.56 1.04
CA ARG A 50 10.75 -0.50 0.73
C ARG A 50 10.99 -0.66 -0.77
N ALA A 51 10.35 -1.63 -1.44
CA ALA A 51 10.50 -1.78 -2.89
C ALA A 51 9.99 -0.56 -3.68
N LEU A 52 8.93 0.10 -3.20
CA LEU A 52 8.45 1.35 -3.79
C LEU A 52 9.44 2.51 -3.56
N GLU A 53 9.87 2.71 -2.32
CA GLU A 53 10.61 3.90 -1.90
C GLU A 53 12.12 3.82 -2.23
N ASP A 54 12.72 2.63 -2.27
CA ASP A 54 14.10 2.42 -2.73
C ASP A 54 14.28 2.86 -4.20
N ALA A 55 13.21 2.81 -5.00
CA ALA A 55 13.22 3.22 -6.41
C ALA A 55 13.02 4.73 -6.62
N ALA A 56 12.57 5.46 -5.60
CA ALA A 56 12.11 6.85 -5.75
C ALA A 56 13.22 7.77 -6.29
N GLU A 57 14.44 7.67 -5.77
CA GLU A 57 15.54 8.53 -6.20
C GLU A 57 15.93 8.30 -7.67
N ALA A 58 15.88 7.05 -8.14
CA ALA A 58 16.20 6.70 -9.53
C ALA A 58 15.11 7.15 -10.52
N LEU A 59 13.86 7.22 -10.06
CA LEU A 59 12.69 7.54 -10.89
C LEU A 59 12.24 9.01 -10.79
N LYS A 60 12.82 9.82 -9.89
CA LYS A 60 12.34 11.18 -9.62
C LYS A 60 12.32 12.10 -10.84
N ASP A 61 13.25 11.89 -11.78
CA ASP A 61 13.39 12.67 -13.01
C ASP A 61 12.77 11.96 -14.24
N ASP A 62 12.15 10.79 -14.04
CA ASP A 62 11.44 10.08 -15.10
C ASP A 62 10.13 10.79 -15.48
N ALA A 63 9.83 10.88 -16.78
CA ALA A 63 8.68 11.63 -17.28
C ALA A 63 7.32 11.03 -16.90
N VAL A 64 7.28 9.73 -16.57
CA VAL A 64 6.05 9.02 -16.19
C VAL A 64 5.94 8.90 -14.68
N ALA A 65 6.98 8.41 -13.99
CA ALA A 65 6.94 8.14 -12.55
C ALA A 65 7.30 9.34 -11.68
N GLY A 66 8.21 10.22 -12.14
CA GLY A 66 8.72 11.38 -11.41
C GLY A 66 7.63 12.23 -10.76
N PRO A 67 6.55 12.62 -11.46
CA PRO A 67 5.48 13.44 -10.89
C PRO A 67 4.76 12.81 -9.68
N PHE A 68 4.79 11.49 -9.54
CA PHE A 68 4.13 10.78 -8.44
C PHE A 68 5.00 10.67 -7.20
N ILE A 69 6.32 10.88 -7.32
CA ILE A 69 7.28 10.77 -6.24
C ILE A 69 7.22 12.04 -5.38
N GLN A 70 6.39 11.98 -4.34
CA GLN A 70 6.13 13.07 -3.41
C GLN A 70 6.55 12.64 -2.00
N PRO A 71 7.53 13.30 -1.36
CA PRO A 71 8.05 12.91 -0.04
C PRO A 71 6.98 12.78 1.04
N GLU A 72 5.92 13.59 0.97
CA GLU A 72 4.80 13.61 1.92
C GLU A 72 3.97 12.30 1.90
N LEU A 73 4.10 11.50 0.84
CA LEU A 73 3.51 10.16 0.75
C LEU A 73 4.38 9.09 1.40
N MET A 74 5.71 9.24 1.42
CA MET A 74 6.64 8.17 1.84
C MET A 74 6.31 7.65 3.23
N ARG A 75 6.22 6.33 3.37
CA ARG A 75 5.71 5.62 4.54
C ARG A 75 6.75 4.74 5.21
N LEU A 76 7.83 4.35 4.53
CA LEU A 76 8.80 3.38 5.05
C LEU A 76 9.30 3.77 6.44
N ALA A 77 9.71 5.04 6.63
CA ALA A 77 10.18 5.53 7.93
C ALA A 77 9.11 5.43 9.04
N GLU A 78 7.84 5.62 8.71
CA GLU A 78 6.74 5.49 9.68
C GLU A 78 6.44 4.02 10.00
N ILE A 79 6.51 3.13 8.99
CA ILE A 79 6.41 1.67 9.21
C ILE A 79 7.52 1.20 10.15
N GLU A 80 8.75 1.68 9.97
CA GLU A 80 9.87 1.30 10.83
C GLU A 80 9.71 1.76 12.28
N ARG A 81 9.12 2.93 12.50
CA ARG A 81 8.76 3.42 13.84
C ARG A 81 7.66 2.56 14.46
N ASP A 82 6.64 2.23 13.68
CA ASP A 82 5.56 1.35 14.14
C ASP A 82 6.09 -0.04 14.50
N LEU A 83 6.97 -0.63 13.69
CA LEU A 83 7.56 -1.93 13.98
C LEU A 83 8.48 -1.91 15.20
N ALA A 84 9.24 -0.82 15.41
CA ALA A 84 10.03 -0.65 16.63
C ALA A 84 9.16 -0.58 17.90
N HIS A 85 7.96 -0.03 17.80
CA HIS A 85 6.97 -0.03 18.89
C HIS A 85 6.33 -1.41 19.08
N LEU A 86 5.93 -2.07 17.99
CA LEU A 86 5.15 -3.32 18.03
C LEU A 86 5.99 -4.57 18.37
N ARG A 87 7.28 -4.60 17.99
CA ARG A 87 8.19 -5.73 18.20
C ARG A 87 9.43 -5.40 19.03
N GLY A 88 9.64 -4.13 19.34
CA GLY A 88 10.85 -3.66 20.03
C GLY A 88 11.98 -3.25 19.06
N PRO A 89 13.11 -2.75 19.58
CA PRO A 89 14.19 -2.17 18.76
C PRO A 89 14.86 -3.19 17.81
N GLU A 90 14.82 -4.47 18.13
CA GLU A 90 15.43 -5.57 17.36
C GLU A 90 14.48 -6.17 16.31
N TRP A 91 13.35 -5.52 16.03
CA TRP A 91 12.30 -6.03 15.11
C TRP A 91 12.83 -6.49 13.74
N ARG A 92 13.92 -5.88 13.26
CA ARG A 92 14.56 -6.24 11.98
C ARG A 92 15.16 -7.64 11.99
N GLU A 93 15.60 -8.15 13.13
CA GLU A 93 16.26 -9.45 13.24
C GLU A 93 15.30 -10.62 13.01
N THR A 94 14.02 -10.42 13.31
CA THR A 94 12.96 -11.42 13.14
C THR A 94 12.11 -11.19 11.89
N LEU A 95 12.49 -10.21 11.06
CA LEU A 95 11.69 -9.80 9.92
C LEU A 95 11.82 -10.81 8.77
N VAL A 96 10.71 -11.46 8.43
CA VAL A 96 10.64 -12.45 7.35
C VAL A 96 9.47 -12.12 6.43
N ALA A 97 9.75 -11.98 5.14
CA ALA A 97 8.71 -11.81 4.13
C ALA A 97 7.97 -13.13 3.91
N LEU A 98 6.66 -13.04 3.69
CA LEU A 98 5.90 -14.17 3.15
C LEU A 98 6.21 -14.38 1.67
N PRO A 99 6.07 -15.60 1.11
CA PRO A 99 6.27 -15.83 -0.33
C PRO A 99 5.47 -14.87 -1.23
N ALA A 100 4.21 -14.58 -0.91
CA ALA A 100 3.42 -13.60 -1.64
C ALA A 100 3.96 -12.18 -1.51
N THR A 101 4.52 -11.82 -0.35
CA THR A 101 5.15 -10.52 -0.10
C THR A 101 6.45 -10.37 -0.87
N GLU A 102 7.29 -11.41 -0.92
CA GLU A 102 8.50 -11.44 -1.73
C GLU A 102 8.17 -11.28 -3.22
N ALA A 103 7.18 -12.02 -3.71
CA ALA A 103 6.71 -11.93 -5.08
C ALA A 103 6.19 -10.52 -5.42
N TYR A 104 5.46 -9.89 -4.49
CA TYR A 104 4.97 -8.53 -4.67
C TYR A 104 6.13 -7.52 -4.72
N ALA A 105 7.02 -7.53 -3.72
CA ALA A 105 8.17 -6.63 -3.67
C ALA A 105 9.08 -6.80 -4.90
N ALA A 106 9.31 -8.03 -5.35
CA ALA A 106 10.07 -8.33 -6.56
C ALA A 106 9.41 -7.73 -7.82
N ARG A 107 8.08 -7.83 -7.94
CA ARG A 107 7.36 -7.24 -9.07
C ARG A 107 7.43 -5.72 -9.07
N VAL A 108 7.32 -5.08 -7.91
CA VAL A 108 7.49 -3.63 -7.77
C VAL A 108 8.89 -3.22 -8.25
N ALA A 109 9.93 -3.93 -7.80
CA ALA A 109 11.31 -3.66 -8.20
C ALA A 109 11.55 -3.87 -9.72
N GLU A 110 10.96 -4.91 -10.31
CA GLU A 110 11.03 -5.17 -11.75
C GLU A 110 10.40 -4.02 -12.56
N CYS A 111 9.22 -3.56 -12.14
CA CYS A 111 8.54 -2.41 -12.73
C CYS A 111 9.36 -1.14 -12.57
N ALA A 112 9.89 -0.85 -11.38
CA ALA A 112 10.75 0.30 -11.15
C ALA A 112 11.98 0.32 -12.05
N ALA A 113 12.60 -0.83 -12.30
CA ALA A 113 13.84 -0.93 -13.07
C ALA A 113 13.65 -0.76 -14.59
N SER A 114 12.48 -1.12 -15.13
CA SER A 114 12.32 -1.24 -16.59
C SER A 114 11.00 -0.73 -17.15
N TRP A 115 10.05 -0.37 -16.28
CA TRP A 115 8.70 0.00 -16.68
C TRP A 115 8.05 1.01 -15.71
N PRO A 116 8.36 2.31 -15.84
CA PRO A 116 7.84 3.37 -14.96
C PRO A 116 6.31 3.44 -14.88
N GLY A 117 5.59 3.16 -15.97
CA GLY A 117 4.13 3.06 -15.96
C GLY A 117 3.61 1.96 -15.03
N GLY A 118 4.26 0.79 -15.03
CA GLY A 118 3.97 -0.29 -14.10
C GLY A 118 4.27 0.08 -12.65
N TYR A 119 5.35 0.85 -12.41
CA TYR A 119 5.64 1.38 -11.07
C TYR A 119 4.53 2.32 -10.59
N VAL A 120 4.03 3.22 -11.45
CA VAL A 120 2.90 4.11 -11.14
C VAL A 120 1.64 3.32 -10.78
N ALA A 121 1.40 2.16 -11.40
CA ALA A 121 0.28 1.28 -11.05
C ALA A 121 0.37 0.80 -9.59
N HIS A 122 1.53 0.31 -9.15
CA HIS A 122 1.76 -0.12 -7.76
C HIS A 122 1.68 1.05 -6.77
N HIS A 123 2.29 2.18 -7.12
CA HIS A 123 2.25 3.42 -6.35
C HIS A 123 0.81 3.90 -6.14
N TYR A 124 0.01 3.93 -7.21
CA TYR A 124 -1.41 4.26 -7.15
C TYR A 124 -2.17 3.32 -6.20
N THR A 125 -2.05 2.00 -6.40
CA THR A 125 -2.78 1.00 -5.61
C THR A 125 -2.51 1.13 -4.11
N ARG A 126 -1.26 1.40 -3.73
CA ARG A 126 -0.87 1.56 -2.32
C ARG A 126 -1.28 2.92 -1.75
N TYR A 127 -0.71 4.01 -2.24
CA TYR A 127 -0.85 5.32 -1.59
C TYR A 127 -2.27 5.90 -1.65
N LEU A 128 -3.03 5.69 -2.73
CA LEU A 128 -4.43 6.14 -2.79
C LEU A 128 -5.34 5.30 -1.89
N GLY A 129 -5.01 4.02 -1.71
CA GLY A 129 -5.63 3.16 -0.72
C GLY A 129 -5.42 3.68 0.70
N ASP A 130 -4.18 4.00 1.07
CA ASP A 130 -3.85 4.50 2.42
C ASP A 130 -4.54 5.83 2.75
N LEU A 131 -4.60 6.74 1.77
CA LEU A 131 -5.29 8.04 1.89
C LEU A 131 -6.83 7.91 1.86
N SER A 132 -7.36 6.72 1.65
CA SER A 132 -8.81 6.47 1.58
C SER A 132 -9.28 5.54 2.71
N GLY A 133 -8.84 4.28 2.70
CA GLY A 133 -9.23 3.26 3.68
C GLY A 133 -8.34 3.24 4.93
N GLY A 134 -7.10 3.76 4.85
CA GLY A 134 -6.13 3.69 5.96
C GLY A 134 -6.62 4.33 7.27
N GLN A 135 -7.49 5.34 7.19
CA GLN A 135 -8.06 5.97 8.38
C GLN A 135 -8.99 5.02 9.17
N ILE A 136 -9.69 4.12 8.47
CA ILE A 136 -10.55 3.11 9.11
C ILE A 136 -9.67 2.09 9.85
N ILE A 137 -8.58 1.66 9.20
CA ILE A 137 -7.63 0.71 9.78
C ILE A 137 -6.98 1.31 11.04
N ARG A 138 -6.50 2.56 10.95
CA ARG A 138 -5.97 3.31 12.10
C ARG A 138 -6.97 3.37 13.26
N ASP A 139 -8.17 3.88 13.00
CA ASP A 139 -9.18 4.10 14.05
C ASP A 139 -9.57 2.78 14.72
N LYS A 140 -9.58 1.67 13.97
CA LYS A 140 -9.81 0.34 14.54
C LYS A 140 -8.63 -0.13 15.39
N ALA A 141 -7.40 0.01 14.89
CA ALA A 141 -6.19 -0.38 15.61
C ALA A 141 -6.04 0.36 16.95
N GLU A 142 -6.22 1.69 16.93
CA GLU A 142 -6.20 2.54 18.13
C GLU A 142 -7.21 2.06 19.18
N ARG A 143 -8.44 1.75 18.77
CA ARG A 143 -9.49 1.30 19.69
C ARG A 143 -9.30 -0.12 20.18
N THR A 144 -8.88 -1.04 19.32
CA THR A 144 -8.77 -2.47 19.63
C THR A 144 -7.56 -2.77 20.52
N TRP A 145 -6.43 -2.10 20.31
CA TRP A 145 -5.19 -2.36 21.06
C TRP A 145 -4.73 -1.21 21.96
N GLY A 146 -5.50 -0.12 22.03
CA GLY A 146 -5.24 0.98 22.95
C GLY A 146 -4.04 1.85 22.57
N PHE A 147 -3.65 1.88 21.29
CA PHE A 147 -2.58 2.75 20.81
C PHE A 147 -2.92 4.23 21.01
N GLU A 148 -1.90 5.05 21.23
CA GLU A 148 -2.06 6.50 21.27
C GLU A 148 -2.60 6.98 19.91
N ARG A 149 -3.53 7.93 19.96
CA ARG A 149 -4.15 8.50 18.76
C ARG A 149 -3.09 9.12 17.84
N LYS A 150 -2.98 8.60 16.62
CA LYS A 150 -1.96 8.98 15.62
C LYS A 150 -0.51 8.80 16.13
N GLY A 151 -0.32 7.95 17.12
CA GLY A 151 0.98 7.67 17.73
C GLY A 151 1.66 6.44 17.13
N ASP A 152 2.67 5.95 17.85
CA ASP A 152 3.41 4.74 17.50
C ASP A 152 2.49 3.52 17.41
N GLY A 153 2.79 2.62 16.48
CA GLY A 153 1.97 1.46 16.16
C GLY A 153 0.94 1.74 15.07
N VAL A 154 0.65 3.01 14.74
CA VAL A 154 -0.28 3.38 13.66
C VAL A 154 0.18 4.56 12.78
N ARG A 155 1.44 5.00 12.91
CA ARG A 155 2.00 6.15 12.18
C ARG A 155 1.97 5.98 10.67
N PHE A 156 2.06 4.75 10.19
CA PHE A 156 1.89 4.40 8.78
C PHE A 156 0.65 5.07 8.17
N TYR A 157 -0.45 5.13 8.92
CA TYR A 157 -1.73 5.70 8.48
C TYR A 157 -1.85 7.23 8.72
N VAL A 158 -0.78 7.89 9.16
CA VAL A 158 -0.75 9.32 9.52
C VAL A 158 0.12 10.10 8.54
N PHE A 159 -0.53 10.79 7.61
CA PHE A 159 0.13 11.67 6.64
C PHE A 159 0.23 13.10 7.21
N ALA A 160 1.18 13.33 8.10
CA ALA A 160 1.32 14.61 8.83
C ALA A 160 1.57 15.80 7.89
N ASP A 161 2.30 15.58 6.80
CA ASP A 161 2.64 16.62 5.82
C ASP A 161 1.54 16.84 4.77
N ILE A 162 0.47 16.03 4.78
CA ILE A 162 -0.70 16.18 3.91
C ILE A 162 -1.86 16.79 4.71
N SER A 163 -1.93 18.12 4.71
CA SER A 163 -2.97 18.87 5.44
C SER A 163 -4.40 18.63 4.93
N ASN A 164 -4.56 18.33 3.63
CA ASN A 164 -5.86 18.08 3.01
C ASN A 164 -5.81 16.83 2.11
N PRO A 165 -6.10 15.63 2.66
CA PRO A 165 -6.10 14.38 1.90
C PRO A 165 -7.04 14.38 0.70
N ALA A 166 -8.19 15.07 0.79
CA ALA A 166 -9.13 15.14 -0.33
C ALA A 166 -8.57 15.97 -1.49
N ALA A 167 -7.88 17.07 -1.20
CA ALA A 167 -7.20 17.88 -2.20
C ALA A 167 -6.02 17.12 -2.82
N PHE A 168 -5.19 16.48 -2.00
CA PHE A 168 -4.06 15.69 -2.46
C PHE A 168 -4.50 14.57 -3.42
N LYS A 169 -5.57 13.84 -3.08
CA LYS A 169 -6.14 12.82 -3.96
C LYS A 169 -6.71 13.38 -5.27
N ARG A 170 -7.13 14.65 -5.32
CA ARG A 170 -7.53 15.28 -6.59
C ARG A 170 -6.31 15.57 -7.45
N THR A 171 -5.27 16.17 -6.88
CA THR A 171 -4.01 16.42 -7.58
C THR A 171 -3.37 15.12 -8.08
N TYR A 172 -3.37 14.06 -7.29
CA TYR A 172 -2.89 12.75 -7.76
C TYR A 172 -3.66 12.24 -8.98
N ARG A 173 -4.99 12.43 -9.02
CA ARG A 173 -5.81 12.04 -10.18
C ARG A 173 -5.52 12.91 -11.39
N GLU A 174 -5.27 14.20 -11.21
CA GLU A 174 -4.82 15.09 -12.28
C GLU A 174 -3.48 14.63 -12.88
N LEU A 175 -2.55 14.14 -12.05
CA LEU A 175 -1.30 13.53 -12.53
C LEU A 175 -1.54 12.25 -13.35
N LEU A 176 -2.47 11.39 -12.92
CA LEU A 176 -2.88 10.22 -13.72
C LEU A 176 -3.50 10.67 -15.05
N ASP A 177 -4.36 11.68 -15.05
CA ASP A 177 -5.01 12.17 -16.27
C ASP A 177 -4.01 12.77 -17.26
N ALA A 178 -2.91 13.34 -16.76
CA ALA A 178 -1.82 13.92 -17.54
C ALA A 178 -0.63 12.97 -17.78
N ILE A 179 -0.75 11.69 -17.41
CA ILE A 179 0.35 10.73 -17.50
C ILE A 179 0.90 10.63 -18.94
N ALA A 180 2.22 10.62 -19.08
CA ALA A 180 2.93 10.53 -20.37
C ALA A 180 2.88 9.11 -20.95
N ALA A 181 1.68 8.64 -21.30
CA ALA A 181 1.40 7.31 -21.85
C ALA A 181 0.36 7.37 -22.96
N ASP A 182 0.57 6.58 -24.01
CA ASP A 182 -0.45 6.36 -25.05
C ASP A 182 -1.55 5.40 -24.55
N ASP A 183 -2.58 5.18 -25.36
CA ASP A 183 -3.72 4.36 -24.98
C ASP A 183 -3.35 2.88 -24.72
N LEU A 184 -2.35 2.36 -25.43
CA LEU A 184 -1.87 0.99 -25.25
C LEU A 184 -1.13 0.86 -23.91
N GLU A 185 -0.28 1.84 -23.60
CA GLU A 185 0.46 1.90 -22.35
C GLU A 185 -0.48 2.11 -21.16
N LYS A 186 -1.49 2.98 -21.29
CA LYS A 186 -2.56 3.13 -20.28
C LYS A 186 -3.28 1.82 -20.00
N GLN A 187 -3.57 1.02 -21.03
CA GLN A 187 -4.17 -0.30 -20.83
C GLN A 187 -3.24 -1.24 -20.05
N ARG A 188 -1.94 -1.24 -20.34
CA ARG A 188 -0.95 -2.03 -19.59
C ARG A 188 -0.87 -1.59 -18.12
N ILE A 189 -0.91 -0.29 -17.85
CA ILE A 189 -0.93 0.26 -16.49
C ILE A 189 -2.19 -0.18 -15.73
N ILE A 190 -3.35 -0.18 -16.39
CA ILE A 190 -4.61 -0.67 -15.80
C ILE A 190 -4.49 -2.15 -15.41
N ASP A 191 -3.93 -2.98 -16.29
CA ASP A 191 -3.79 -4.41 -16.02
C ASP A 191 -2.77 -4.67 -14.91
N GLU A 192 -1.69 -3.88 -14.83
CA GLU A 192 -0.75 -3.95 -13.70
C GLU A 192 -1.39 -3.47 -12.38
N CYS A 193 -2.29 -2.49 -12.44
CA CYS A 193 -3.03 -2.04 -11.25
C CYS A 193 -3.91 -3.15 -10.70
N LYS A 194 -4.58 -3.93 -11.56
CA LYS A 194 -5.33 -5.14 -11.14
C LYS A 194 -4.40 -6.15 -10.49
N ARG A 195 -3.26 -6.44 -11.12
CA ARG A 195 -2.24 -7.33 -10.56
C ARG A 195 -1.72 -6.86 -9.20
N ALA A 196 -1.54 -5.55 -9.02
CA ALA A 196 -1.15 -4.99 -7.73
C ALA A 196 -2.19 -5.32 -6.64
N PHE A 197 -3.49 -5.24 -6.93
CA PHE A 197 -4.53 -5.69 -6.01
C PHE A 197 -4.49 -7.22 -5.78
N ASP A 198 -4.25 -8.01 -6.82
CA ASP A 198 -4.10 -9.47 -6.68
C ASP A 198 -2.94 -9.84 -5.75
N PHE A 199 -1.81 -9.12 -5.84
CA PHE A 199 -0.69 -9.27 -4.90
C PHE A 199 -1.09 -8.94 -3.46
N ASN A 200 -1.84 -7.85 -3.24
CA ASN A 200 -2.35 -7.53 -1.90
C ASN A 200 -3.27 -8.65 -1.38
N GLY A 201 -4.17 -9.15 -2.22
CA GLY A 201 -5.03 -10.29 -1.88
C GLY A 201 -4.24 -11.56 -1.56
N ALA A 202 -3.13 -11.82 -2.25
CA ALA A 202 -2.25 -12.96 -1.97
C ALA A 202 -1.54 -12.82 -0.62
N VAL A 203 -1.03 -11.63 -0.29
CA VAL A 203 -0.45 -11.34 1.03
C VAL A 203 -1.49 -11.54 2.13
N PHE A 204 -2.72 -11.04 1.95
CA PHE A 204 -3.79 -11.25 2.93
C PHE A 204 -4.18 -12.71 3.11
N ARG A 205 -4.15 -13.51 2.03
CA ARG A 205 -4.43 -14.95 2.09
C ARG A 205 -3.39 -15.69 2.93
N GLU A 206 -2.10 -15.48 2.65
CA GLU A 206 -1.01 -16.11 3.41
C GLU A 206 -0.98 -15.64 4.87
N LEU A 207 -1.31 -14.37 5.14
CA LEU A 207 -1.51 -13.89 6.51
C LEU A 207 -2.69 -14.62 7.19
N GLY A 208 -3.80 -14.83 6.49
CA GLY A 208 -4.93 -15.61 7.00
C GLY A 208 -4.57 -17.06 7.35
N GLU A 209 -3.67 -17.68 6.59
CA GLU A 209 -3.15 -19.02 6.86
C GLU A 209 -2.27 -19.07 8.12
N GLN A 210 -1.55 -17.99 8.46
CA GLN A 210 -0.76 -17.88 9.70
C GLN A 210 -1.61 -17.62 10.94
N PHE A 211 -2.77 -16.97 10.77
CA PHE A 211 -3.70 -16.64 11.85
C PHE A 211 -5.09 -17.26 11.62
N PRO A 212 -5.20 -18.60 11.59
CA PRO A 212 -6.48 -19.26 11.43
C PRO A 212 -7.37 -18.98 12.64
N MET A 213 -8.63 -18.63 12.40
CA MET A 213 -9.64 -18.63 13.46
C MET A 213 -9.84 -20.08 13.92
N SER A 214 -9.46 -20.38 15.16
CA SER A 214 -9.83 -21.65 15.79
C SER A 214 -11.37 -21.75 15.85
N ALA A 215 -11.91 -22.84 15.30
CA ALA A 215 -13.34 -23.14 15.29
C ALA A 215 -13.94 -23.28 16.70
#